data_AF-A0A1H6SJ14-F1
#
_entry.id   AF-A0A1H6SJ14-F1
#
_cell.length_a   1.000
_cell.length_b   1.000
_cell.length_c   1.000
_cell.angle_alpha   90.00
_cell.angle_beta   90.00
_cell.angle_gamma   90.00
#
_symmetry.space_group_name_H-M   'P 1'
#
loop_
_entity.id
_entity.type
_entity.pdbx_description
1 polymer ?
#
loop_
_entity_poly.entity_id
_entity_poly.type
_entity_poly.pdbx_seq_one_letter_code
_entity_poly.pdbx_strand_id
1 'polypeptide(L)'
;MQLVKPKGLKQGDTVATISLSWGGAGDLPHRYKVGKHQIESVFDLNVVETTNALRSAQWIYDNPKARAEDLMEAFRNPDIKAIISNIGGEDSIRLLKYIDFNVIRDNPKIFMGFSDSTVTHFMCLKAGLSSFYGTSVLVGFAENGGMHKYQVEDIKRTLFCNKAIGEIHPNKEGWTTEYLDWFDISLQHTKRKLTPSNGWRFLRGGK
;
A
#
# COMPACT_ATOMS: atom_id res chain seq x y z
N MET A 1 23.19 -7.96 -4.41
CA MET A 1 22.03 -8.74 -4.89
C MET A 1 21.27 -7.87 -5.87
N GLN A 2 21.10 -8.30 -7.11
CA GLN A 2 20.28 -7.58 -8.09
C GLN A 2 18.82 -8.01 -7.91
N LEU A 3 17.94 -7.07 -7.59
CA LEU A 3 16.51 -7.34 -7.43
C LEU A 3 15.81 -7.21 -8.78
N VAL A 4 14.80 -8.06 -9.01
CA VAL A 4 13.88 -7.92 -10.14
C VAL A 4 13.04 -6.66 -9.93
N LYS A 5 13.12 -5.73 -10.89
CA LYS A 5 12.25 -4.56 -10.95
C LYS A 5 10.92 -4.99 -11.62
N PRO A 6 9.76 -4.85 -10.96
CA PRO A 6 8.48 -5.19 -11.59
C PRO A 6 8.14 -4.20 -12.71
N LYS A 7 7.22 -4.61 -13.58
CA LYS A 7 6.68 -3.74 -14.64
C LYS A 7 5.89 -2.59 -14.01
N GLY A 8 5.98 -1.41 -14.62
CA GLY A 8 5.15 -0.26 -14.23
C GLY A 8 3.69 -0.46 -14.61
N LEU A 9 2.80 0.19 -13.85
CA LEU A 9 1.36 0.24 -14.07
C LEU A 9 1.00 1.08 -15.29
N LYS A 10 -0.14 0.74 -15.88
CA LYS A 10 -0.84 1.46 -16.94
C LYS A 10 -2.29 1.66 -16.55
N GLN A 11 -2.93 2.60 -17.22
CA GLN A 11 -4.38 2.78 -17.12
C GLN A 11 -5.10 1.48 -17.54
N GLY A 12 -6.15 1.12 -16.81
CA GLY A 12 -6.90 -0.12 -16.94
C GLY A 12 -6.27 -1.34 -16.26
N ASP A 13 -5.04 -1.25 -15.73
CA ASP A 13 -4.42 -2.38 -15.03
C ASP A 13 -5.22 -2.74 -13.76
N THR A 14 -5.23 -4.03 -13.43
CA THR A 14 -5.88 -4.53 -12.21
C THR A 14 -4.90 -4.52 -11.04
N VAL A 15 -5.35 -4.00 -9.90
CA VAL A 15 -4.61 -4.00 -8.64
C VAL A 15 -5.41 -4.70 -7.55
N ALA A 16 -4.72 -5.54 -6.78
CA ALA A 16 -5.33 -6.27 -5.67
C ALA A 16 -5.12 -5.53 -4.35
N THR A 17 -6.16 -5.47 -3.53
CA THR A 17 -6.09 -5.04 -2.13
C THR A 17 -6.07 -6.26 -1.21
N ILE A 18 -5.30 -6.15 -0.12
CA ILE A 18 -5.01 -7.28 0.77
C ILE A 18 -4.81 -6.84 2.22
N SER A 19 -5.20 -7.70 3.17
CA SER A 19 -5.04 -7.46 4.62
C SER A 19 -4.07 -8.49 5.21
N LEU A 20 -2.76 -8.17 5.21
CA LEU A 20 -1.71 -9.06 5.71
C LEU A 20 -1.37 -8.86 7.19
N SER A 21 -1.80 -7.73 7.77
CA SER A 21 -1.58 -7.38 9.17
C SER A 21 -2.94 -7.15 9.85
N TRP A 22 -3.30 -5.91 10.21
CA TRP A 22 -4.63 -5.63 10.76
C TRP A 22 -5.73 -5.76 9.69
N GLY A 23 -6.80 -6.49 9.99
CA GLY A 23 -7.97 -6.66 9.11
C GLY A 23 -8.98 -5.52 9.15
N GLY A 24 -8.58 -4.31 9.56
CA GLY A 24 -9.49 -3.18 9.76
C GLY A 24 -10.27 -2.74 8.52
N ALA A 25 -9.84 -3.11 7.31
CA ALA A 25 -10.60 -2.81 6.09
C ALA A 25 -11.96 -3.51 6.04
N GLY A 26 -12.09 -4.68 6.67
CA GLY A 26 -13.39 -5.37 6.80
C GLY A 26 -14.33 -4.67 7.79
N ASP A 27 -13.78 -4.02 8.82
CA ASP A 27 -14.55 -3.34 9.87
C ASP A 27 -14.80 -1.85 9.56
N LEU A 28 -14.04 -1.27 8.63
CA LEU A 28 -14.16 0.12 8.16
C LEU A 28 -14.52 0.19 6.66
N PRO A 29 -15.65 -0.40 6.22
CA PRO A 29 -15.99 -0.48 4.81
C PRO A 29 -16.20 0.89 4.15
N HIS A 30 -16.64 1.91 4.89
CA HIS A 30 -16.77 3.28 4.37
C HIS A 30 -15.41 3.88 4.01
N ARG A 31 -14.42 3.72 4.89
CA ARG A 31 -13.04 4.19 4.68
C ARG A 31 -12.38 3.43 3.52
N TYR A 32 -12.53 2.11 3.50
CA TYR A 32 -12.01 1.27 2.41
C TYR A 32 -12.57 1.68 1.05
N LYS A 33 -13.90 1.87 0.94
CA LYS A 33 -14.56 2.28 -0.30
C LYS A 33 -14.06 3.61 -0.84
N VAL A 34 -13.77 4.58 0.04
CA VAL A 34 -13.14 5.85 -0.37
C VAL A 34 -11.75 5.61 -0.94
N GLY A 35 -10.91 4.82 -0.28
CA GLY A 35 -9.58 4.48 -0.78
C GLY A 35 -9.62 3.76 -2.13
N LYS A 36 -10.48 2.75 -2.25
CA LYS A 36 -10.76 2.03 -3.51
C LYS A 36 -11.15 3.01 -4.63
N HIS A 37 -12.16 3.83 -4.38
CA HIS A 37 -12.65 4.80 -5.35
C HIS A 37 -11.56 5.80 -5.78
N GLN A 38 -10.72 6.26 -4.86
CA GLN A 38 -9.63 7.18 -5.20
C GLN A 38 -8.53 6.50 -6.04
N ILE A 39 -8.22 5.23 -5.76
CA ILE A 39 -7.29 4.46 -6.60
C ILE A 39 -7.85 4.34 -8.03
N GLU A 40 -9.11 3.94 -8.15
CA GLU A 40 -9.79 3.75 -9.43
C GLU A 40 -9.86 5.07 -10.22
N SER A 41 -10.38 6.14 -9.61
CA SER A 41 -10.65 7.41 -10.30
C SER A 41 -9.41 8.25 -10.61
N VAL A 42 -8.39 8.27 -9.73
CA VAL A 42 -7.22 9.16 -9.90
C VAL A 42 -6.14 8.54 -10.77
N PHE A 43 -6.03 7.22 -10.77
CA PHE A 43 -5.02 6.48 -11.52
C PHE A 43 -5.58 5.67 -12.68
N ASP A 44 -6.91 5.60 -12.83
CA ASP A 44 -7.60 4.81 -13.86
C ASP A 44 -7.19 3.34 -13.77
N LEU A 45 -7.45 2.72 -12.62
CA LEU A 45 -7.11 1.33 -12.32
C LEU A 45 -8.38 0.55 -11.95
N ASN A 46 -8.32 -0.77 -12.13
CA ASN A 46 -9.37 -1.67 -11.64
C ASN A 46 -8.96 -2.25 -10.28
N VAL A 47 -9.75 -2.04 -9.23
CA VAL A 47 -9.41 -2.52 -7.89
C VAL A 47 -10.23 -3.76 -7.52
N VAL A 48 -9.53 -4.85 -7.21
CA VAL A 48 -10.12 -6.12 -6.76
C VAL A 48 -9.63 -6.47 -5.35
N GLU A 49 -10.47 -7.14 -4.59
CA GLU A 49 -10.14 -7.69 -3.28
C GLU A 49 -9.61 -9.13 -3.44
N THR A 50 -8.56 -9.48 -2.69
CA THR A 50 -8.22 -10.91 -2.48
C THR A 50 -9.28 -11.61 -1.63
N THR A 51 -9.35 -12.95 -1.72
CA THR A 51 -10.42 -13.77 -1.15
C THR A 51 -10.82 -13.37 0.28
N ASN A 52 -9.84 -13.10 1.15
CA ASN A 52 -10.11 -12.78 2.55
C ASN A 52 -9.88 -11.32 2.93
N ALA A 53 -9.50 -10.44 2.00
CA ALA A 53 -9.05 -9.06 2.28
C ALA A 53 -9.99 -8.24 3.16
N LEU A 54 -11.30 -8.47 3.06
CA LEU A 54 -12.35 -7.72 3.76
C LEU A 54 -13.08 -8.54 4.84
N ARG A 55 -12.49 -9.65 5.30
CA ARG A 55 -12.95 -10.32 6.53
C ARG A 55 -12.72 -9.39 7.73
N SER A 56 -13.49 -9.59 8.81
CA SER A 56 -13.37 -8.76 10.02
C SER A 56 -11.97 -8.82 10.61
N ALA A 57 -11.57 -7.80 11.37
CA ALA A 57 -10.23 -7.74 11.94
C ALA A 57 -9.91 -8.96 12.82
N GLN A 58 -10.89 -9.42 13.61
CA GLN A 58 -10.75 -10.61 14.43
C GLN A 58 -10.49 -11.86 13.59
N TRP A 59 -11.26 -12.06 12.52
CA TRP A 59 -11.06 -13.20 11.64
C TRP A 59 -9.67 -13.19 10.98
N ILE A 60 -9.23 -12.02 10.49
CA ILE A 60 -7.90 -11.85 9.89
C ILE A 60 -6.80 -12.19 10.91
N TYR A 61 -6.94 -11.70 12.14
CA TYR A 61 -6.01 -11.99 13.23
C TYR A 61 -5.93 -13.50 13.51
N ASP A 62 -7.06 -14.19 13.60
CA ASP A 62 -7.11 -15.62 13.92
C ASP A 62 -6.62 -16.53 12.77
N ASN A 63 -6.58 -16.01 11.54
CA ASN A 63 -6.30 -16.80 10.34
C ASN A 63 -5.03 -16.35 9.57
N PRO A 64 -3.82 -16.44 10.14
CA PRO A 64 -2.59 -16.04 9.46
C PRO A 64 -2.26 -16.89 8.23
N LYS A 65 -2.74 -18.15 8.17
CA LYS A 65 -2.59 -18.99 6.99
C LYS A 65 -3.41 -18.45 5.81
N ALA A 66 -4.66 -18.04 6.05
CA ALA A 66 -5.51 -17.47 5.02
C ALA A 66 -4.95 -16.16 4.46
N ARG A 67 -4.34 -15.32 5.32
CA ARG A 67 -3.62 -14.12 4.85
C ARG A 67 -2.44 -14.45 3.92
N ALA A 68 -1.69 -15.50 4.23
CA ALA A 68 -0.62 -15.96 3.35
C ALA A 68 -1.17 -16.53 2.03
N GLU A 69 -2.30 -17.25 2.09
CA GLU A 69 -3.00 -17.75 0.89
C GLU A 69 -3.46 -16.60 -0.02
N ASP A 70 -4.02 -15.52 0.53
CA ASP A 70 -4.35 -14.30 -0.23
C ASP A 70 -3.12 -13.70 -0.94
N LEU A 71 -1.95 -13.70 -0.26
CA LEU A 71 -0.72 -13.21 -0.87
C LEU A 71 -0.29 -14.09 -2.04
N MET A 72 -0.36 -15.41 -1.87
CA MET A 72 -0.02 -16.37 -2.93
C MET A 72 -1.02 -16.29 -4.08
N GLU A 73 -2.31 -16.12 -3.81
CA GLU A 73 -3.36 -15.88 -4.81
C GLU A 73 -3.04 -14.64 -5.65
N ALA A 74 -2.76 -13.51 -4.99
CA ALA A 74 -2.48 -12.26 -5.67
C ALA A 74 -1.21 -12.33 -6.54
N PHE A 75 -0.17 -13.03 -6.07
CA PHE A 75 1.05 -13.23 -6.87
C PHE A 75 0.80 -14.18 -8.06
N ARG A 76 0.11 -15.31 -7.87
CA ARG A 76 -0.16 -16.29 -8.94
C ARG A 76 -1.07 -15.76 -10.03
N ASN A 77 -1.97 -14.84 -9.72
CA ASN A 77 -2.93 -14.31 -10.70
C ASN A 77 -2.20 -13.39 -11.71
N PRO A 78 -2.12 -13.74 -13.01
CA PRO A 78 -1.40 -12.95 -13.99
C PRO A 78 -2.10 -11.62 -14.34
N ASP A 79 -3.39 -11.47 -14.04
CA ASP A 79 -4.16 -10.25 -14.33
C ASP A 79 -3.87 -9.13 -13.32
N ILE A 80 -3.49 -9.49 -12.09
CA ILE A 80 -3.08 -8.53 -11.05
C ILE A 80 -1.67 -8.00 -11.36
N LYS A 81 -1.56 -6.68 -11.57
CA LYS A 81 -0.30 -5.98 -11.89
C LYS A 81 0.34 -5.32 -10.67
N ALA A 82 -0.45 -5.04 -9.64
CA ALA A 82 0.05 -4.57 -8.35
C ALA A 82 -0.77 -5.11 -7.18
N ILE A 83 -0.13 -5.23 -6.03
CA ILE A 83 -0.73 -5.59 -4.75
C ILE A 83 -0.53 -4.40 -3.80
N ILE A 84 -1.61 -3.90 -3.21
CA ILE A 84 -1.59 -2.75 -2.30
C ILE A 84 -2.13 -3.23 -0.95
N SER A 85 -1.31 -3.06 0.10
CA SER A 85 -1.74 -3.36 1.46
C SER A 85 -2.87 -2.43 1.88
N ASN A 86 -3.89 -2.99 2.53
CA ASN A 86 -4.99 -2.22 3.08
C ASN A 86 -4.51 -1.30 4.21
N ILE A 87 -3.71 -1.84 5.12
CA ILE A 87 -3.12 -1.14 6.27
C ILE A 87 -2.00 -1.99 6.90
N GLY A 88 -1.17 -1.37 7.74
CA GLY A 88 -0.23 -2.06 8.62
C GLY A 88 -0.92 -2.72 9.82
N GLY A 89 -0.18 -2.85 10.93
CA GLY A 89 -0.62 -3.52 12.15
C GLY A 89 0.63 -3.95 12.93
N GLU A 90 0.70 -5.20 13.39
CA GLU A 90 1.81 -5.64 14.26
C GLU A 90 2.14 -7.15 14.20
N ASP A 91 1.48 -7.94 13.37
CA ASP A 91 1.55 -9.41 13.45
C ASP A 91 1.76 -10.14 12.12
N SER A 92 2.07 -9.43 11.03
CA SER A 92 2.25 -10.05 9.71
C SER A 92 3.42 -11.04 9.66
N ILE A 93 4.35 -11.00 10.62
CA ILE A 93 5.41 -12.00 10.80
C ILE A 93 4.87 -13.43 10.94
N ARG A 94 3.64 -13.60 11.44
CA ARG A 94 2.98 -14.91 11.58
C ARG A 94 2.76 -15.63 10.25
N LEU A 95 2.78 -14.90 9.13
CA LEU A 95 2.61 -15.45 7.79
C LEU A 95 3.84 -16.21 7.31
N LEU A 96 5.04 -15.90 7.83
CA LEU A 96 6.32 -16.33 7.26
C LEU A 96 6.42 -17.84 7.03
N LYS A 97 5.87 -18.65 7.94
CA LYS A 97 5.91 -20.12 7.85
C LYS A 97 4.99 -20.71 6.77
N TYR A 98 4.14 -19.90 6.13
CA TYR A 98 3.20 -20.31 5.09
C TYR A 98 3.57 -19.77 3.71
N ILE A 99 4.62 -18.94 3.61
CA ILE A 99 5.01 -18.29 2.35
C ILE A 99 5.83 -19.23 1.47
N ASP A 100 5.40 -19.36 0.22
CA ASP A 100 6.22 -19.93 -0.85
C ASP A 100 6.94 -18.80 -1.60
N PHE A 101 8.25 -18.68 -1.37
CA PHE A 101 9.06 -17.63 -2.00
C PHE A 101 9.25 -17.84 -3.52
N ASN A 102 9.06 -19.06 -4.03
CA ASN A 102 9.14 -19.31 -5.47
C ASN A 102 7.96 -18.65 -6.19
N VAL A 103 6.77 -18.69 -5.59
CA VAL A 103 5.59 -18.00 -6.14
C VAL A 103 5.85 -16.50 -6.32
N ILE A 104 6.45 -15.84 -5.33
CA ILE A 104 6.79 -14.41 -5.42
C ILE A 104 7.88 -14.18 -6.49
N ARG A 105 8.92 -15.03 -6.51
CA ARG A 105 10.04 -14.91 -7.44
C ARG A 105 9.62 -15.05 -8.90
N ASP A 106 8.75 -16.01 -9.17
CA ASP A 106 8.34 -16.37 -10.53
C ASP A 106 7.23 -15.45 -11.07
N ASN A 107 6.61 -14.64 -10.20
CA ASN A 107 5.53 -13.72 -10.56
C ASN A 107 5.82 -12.26 -10.14
N PRO A 108 6.91 -11.65 -10.64
CA PRO A 108 7.32 -10.31 -10.21
C PRO A 108 6.28 -9.25 -10.58
N LYS A 109 5.69 -8.62 -9.55
CA LYS A 109 4.73 -7.52 -9.67
C LYS A 109 4.92 -6.51 -8.55
N ILE A 110 4.28 -5.35 -8.66
CA ILE A 110 4.37 -4.31 -7.64
C ILE A 110 3.73 -4.84 -6.34
N PHE A 111 4.44 -4.70 -5.22
CA PHE A 111 3.84 -4.74 -3.88
C PHE A 111 4.09 -3.39 -3.20
N MET A 112 3.05 -2.77 -2.67
CA MET A 112 3.14 -1.48 -1.98
C MET A 112 2.43 -1.50 -0.61
N GLY A 113 3.12 -0.95 0.39
CA GLY A 113 2.63 -0.76 1.75
C GLY A 113 3.70 -0.10 2.62
N PHE A 114 3.40 0.12 3.90
CA PHE A 114 4.36 0.62 4.88
C PHE A 114 4.02 0.11 6.29
N SER A 115 4.80 0.52 7.29
CA SER A 115 4.68 0.08 8.68
C SER A 115 4.90 -1.44 8.78
N ASP A 116 4.02 -2.21 9.41
CA ASP A 116 4.17 -3.66 9.53
C ASP A 116 4.22 -4.41 8.19
N SER A 117 3.76 -3.79 7.09
CA SER A 117 4.00 -4.33 5.73
C SER A 117 5.49 -4.49 5.39
N THR A 118 6.40 -3.94 6.21
CA THR A 118 7.85 -4.21 6.20
C THR A 118 8.16 -5.70 6.20
N VAL A 119 7.40 -6.53 6.90
CA VAL A 119 7.60 -7.99 6.86
C VAL A 119 7.40 -8.51 5.43
N THR A 120 6.35 -8.08 4.75
CA THR A 120 6.10 -8.46 3.34
C THR A 120 7.15 -7.89 2.40
N HIS A 121 7.69 -6.70 2.68
CA HIS A 121 8.85 -6.17 1.96
C HIS A 121 10.07 -7.07 2.12
N PHE A 122 10.34 -7.60 3.32
CA PHE A 122 11.40 -8.59 3.51
C PHE A 122 11.10 -9.92 2.81
N MET A 123 9.84 -10.32 2.70
CA MET A 123 9.46 -11.49 1.91
C MET A 123 9.75 -11.29 0.41
N CYS A 124 9.39 -10.12 -0.14
CA CYS A 124 9.72 -9.74 -1.52
C CYS A 124 11.24 -9.70 -1.74
N LEU A 125 11.97 -9.07 -0.81
CA LEU A 125 13.43 -9.00 -0.83
C LEU A 125 14.06 -10.40 -0.86
N LYS A 126 13.58 -11.32 0.01
CA LYS A 126 14.05 -12.71 0.06
C LYS A 126 13.76 -13.49 -1.22
N ALA A 127 12.64 -13.19 -1.88
CA ALA A 127 12.30 -13.76 -3.18
C ALA A 127 13.13 -13.17 -4.33
N GLY A 128 13.83 -12.05 -4.11
CA GLY A 128 14.61 -11.34 -5.13
C GLY A 128 13.80 -10.26 -5.87
N LEU A 129 12.66 -9.85 -5.34
CA LEU A 129 11.76 -8.85 -5.92
C LEU A 129 11.95 -7.49 -5.23
N SER A 130 12.06 -6.42 -6.03
CA SER A 130 11.98 -5.05 -5.53
C SER A 130 10.53 -4.66 -5.28
N SER A 131 10.18 -4.41 -4.01
CA SER A 131 8.88 -3.85 -3.61
C SER A 131 8.97 -2.36 -3.26
N PHE A 132 7.83 -1.71 -3.00
CA PHE A 132 7.75 -0.26 -2.81
C PHE A 132 7.24 0.09 -1.41
N TYR A 133 8.10 0.71 -0.61
CA TYR A 133 7.70 1.23 0.69
C TYR A 133 6.92 2.54 0.47
N GLY A 134 5.62 2.52 0.68
CA GLY A 134 4.71 3.58 0.29
C GLY A 134 3.36 3.50 0.99
N THR A 135 2.42 4.32 0.56
CA THR A 135 1.12 4.45 1.21
C THR A 135 0.28 3.15 1.20
N SER A 136 -0.89 3.15 1.87
CA SER A 136 -1.81 1.99 1.95
C SER A 136 -3.24 2.40 1.58
N VAL A 137 -4.18 1.46 1.47
CA VAL A 137 -5.57 1.83 1.11
C VAL A 137 -6.21 2.74 2.15
N LEU A 138 -6.15 2.38 3.44
CA LEU A 138 -6.81 3.12 4.51
C LEU A 138 -6.05 4.40 4.90
N VAL A 139 -4.72 4.37 4.81
CA VAL A 139 -3.85 5.54 5.05
C VAL A 139 -3.36 6.09 3.73
N GLY A 140 -3.72 7.34 3.41
CA GLY A 140 -3.24 8.05 2.23
C GLY A 140 -4.16 7.93 1.02
N PHE A 141 -4.46 6.72 0.50
CA PHE A 141 -5.43 6.61 -0.61
C PHE A 141 -6.84 7.04 -0.19
N ALA A 142 -7.25 6.71 1.03
CA ALA A 142 -8.57 7.09 1.53
C ALA A 142 -8.64 8.52 2.10
N GLU A 143 -7.62 9.37 1.96
CA GLU A 143 -7.57 10.70 2.61
C GLU A 143 -8.87 11.51 2.44
N ASN A 144 -9.33 12.11 3.54
CA ASN A 144 -10.58 12.86 3.53
C ASN A 144 -10.45 14.12 2.67
N GLY A 145 -11.37 14.29 1.73
CA GLY A 145 -11.31 15.40 0.78
C GLY A 145 -10.34 15.18 -0.39
N GLY A 146 -9.82 13.96 -0.56
CA GLY A 146 -8.97 13.55 -1.67
C GLY A 146 -7.49 13.44 -1.30
N MET A 147 -6.76 12.60 -2.02
CA MET A 147 -5.30 12.47 -1.91
C MET A 147 -4.59 13.81 -2.11
N HIS A 148 -3.52 14.01 -1.34
CA HIS A 148 -2.58 15.12 -1.55
C HIS A 148 -1.89 15.00 -2.91
N LYS A 149 -1.67 16.13 -3.59
CA LYS A 149 -1.06 16.16 -4.92
C LYS A 149 0.34 15.56 -4.91
N TYR A 150 1.12 15.84 -3.86
CA TYR A 150 2.46 15.30 -3.65
C TYR A 150 2.47 13.76 -3.69
N GLN A 151 1.50 13.12 -3.02
CA GLN A 151 1.35 11.67 -3.05
C GLN A 151 0.98 11.16 -4.46
N VAL A 152 0.03 11.82 -5.13
CA VAL A 152 -0.42 11.42 -6.47
C VAL A 152 0.72 11.52 -7.49
N GLU A 153 1.48 12.62 -7.46
CA GLU A 153 2.63 12.84 -8.34
C GLU A 153 3.74 11.81 -8.09
N ASP A 154 4.03 11.52 -6.82
CA ASP A 154 5.06 10.54 -6.47
C ASP A 154 4.69 9.11 -6.93
N ILE A 155 3.43 8.70 -6.74
CA ILE A 155 2.93 7.41 -7.23
C ILE A 155 3.00 7.34 -8.76
N LYS A 156 2.57 8.40 -9.48
CA LYS A 156 2.64 8.44 -10.95
C LYS A 156 4.09 8.35 -11.44
N ARG A 157 5.00 9.08 -10.82
CA ARG A 157 6.43 9.07 -11.18
C ARG A 157 7.09 7.73 -10.90
N THR A 158 6.69 7.04 -9.82
CA THR A 158 7.35 5.81 -9.37
C THR A 158 6.76 4.55 -9.99
N LEU A 159 5.43 4.47 -10.11
CA LEU A 159 4.73 3.25 -10.53
C LEU A 159 4.24 3.29 -11.98
N PHE A 160 4.00 4.46 -12.57
CA PHE A 160 3.46 4.59 -13.93
C PHE A 160 4.51 5.06 -14.96
N CYS A 161 5.65 5.56 -14.50
CA CYS A 161 6.72 6.06 -15.37
C CYS A 161 7.94 5.15 -15.31
N ASN A 162 8.49 4.77 -16.47
CA ASN A 162 9.70 3.96 -16.57
C ASN A 162 11.00 4.78 -16.63
N LYS A 163 10.91 6.11 -16.60
CA LYS A 163 12.07 7.02 -16.56
C LYS A 163 12.69 7.00 -15.16
N ALA A 164 13.92 7.53 -15.05
CA ALA A 164 14.52 7.76 -13.75
C ALA A 164 13.63 8.67 -12.89
N ILE A 165 13.45 8.34 -11.61
CA ILE A 165 12.64 9.14 -10.67
C ILE A 165 13.23 10.54 -10.53
N GLY A 166 14.56 10.66 -10.51
CA GLY A 166 15.25 11.93 -10.35
C GLY A 166 15.27 12.39 -8.89
N GLU A 167 15.40 13.70 -8.71
CA GLU A 167 15.44 14.32 -7.38
C GLU A 167 14.06 14.31 -6.71
N ILE A 168 14.03 13.97 -5.42
CA ILE A 168 12.82 14.05 -4.59
C ILE A 168 12.84 15.38 -3.81
N HIS A 169 12.01 16.32 -4.26
CA HIS A 169 11.87 17.60 -3.58
C HIS A 169 10.97 17.49 -2.33
N PRO A 170 11.18 18.36 -1.32
CA PRO A 170 10.29 18.42 -0.17
C PRO A 170 8.85 18.70 -0.56
N ASN A 171 7.91 18.08 0.16
CA ASN A 171 6.49 18.42 0.07
C ASN A 171 6.26 19.88 0.49
N LYS A 172 5.54 20.64 -0.34
CA LYS A 172 5.16 22.05 -0.11
C LYS A 172 3.69 22.23 0.32
N GLU A 173 2.84 21.22 0.16
CA GLU A 173 1.42 21.29 0.58
C GLU A 173 1.27 21.26 2.11
N GLY A 174 2.27 20.72 2.81
CA GLY A 174 2.23 20.48 4.26
C GLY A 174 2.01 19.01 4.59
N TRP A 175 2.13 18.68 5.87
CA TRP A 175 2.01 17.31 6.39
C TRP A 175 1.01 17.26 7.54
N THR A 176 0.49 16.10 7.87
CA THR A 176 -0.42 15.95 9.02
C THR A 176 -0.25 14.60 9.69
N THR A 177 -0.33 14.62 11.01
CA THR A 177 -0.53 13.45 11.88
C THR A 177 -1.75 13.66 12.78
N GLU A 178 -2.65 14.57 12.40
CA GLU A 178 -3.89 14.79 13.13
C GLU A 178 -4.67 13.47 13.18
N TYR A 179 -5.05 13.10 14.40
CA TYR A 179 -5.90 11.95 14.65
C TYR A 179 -7.34 12.34 14.35
N LEU A 180 -7.96 11.58 13.46
CA LEU A 180 -9.38 11.66 13.17
C LEU A 180 -9.91 10.24 13.20
N ASP A 181 -10.86 9.98 14.09
CA ASP A 181 -11.36 8.62 14.31
C ASP A 181 -12.10 8.14 13.07
N TRP A 182 -11.61 7.04 12.47
CA TRP A 182 -12.26 6.44 11.31
C TRP A 182 -13.52 5.66 11.68
N PHE A 183 -13.71 5.29 12.94
CA PHE A 183 -14.93 4.63 13.41
C PHE A 183 -16.09 5.61 13.56
N ASP A 184 -15.80 6.91 13.76
CA ASP A 184 -16.80 7.97 13.69
C ASP A 184 -17.04 8.38 12.23
N ILE A 185 -18.09 7.81 11.64
CA ILE A 185 -18.47 8.06 10.24
C ILE A 185 -18.79 9.55 10.00
N SER A 186 -19.21 10.30 11.01
CA SER A 186 -19.51 11.74 10.86
C SER A 186 -18.27 12.55 10.45
N LEU A 187 -17.08 12.03 10.75
CA LEU A 187 -15.81 12.66 10.44
C LEU A 187 -15.30 12.36 9.02
N GLN A 188 -15.95 11.49 8.25
CA GLN A 188 -15.48 11.01 6.93
C GLN A 188 -15.34 12.13 5.86
N HIS A 189 -15.97 13.28 6.08
CA HIS A 189 -15.86 14.45 5.21
C HIS A 189 -15.03 15.60 5.82
N THR A 190 -14.54 15.42 7.04
CA THR A 190 -13.68 16.39 7.73
C THR A 190 -12.26 16.28 7.19
N LYS A 191 -11.78 17.32 6.52
CA LYS A 191 -10.39 17.40 6.06
C LYS A 191 -9.47 17.58 7.26
N ARG A 192 -8.37 16.83 7.28
CA ARG A 192 -7.34 16.99 8.31
C ARG A 192 -6.55 18.28 8.11
N LYS A 193 -6.20 18.95 9.20
CA LYS A 193 -5.40 20.16 9.20
C LYS A 193 -3.95 19.83 8.82
N LEU A 194 -3.40 20.59 7.87
CA LEU A 194 -2.01 20.47 7.46
C LEU A 194 -1.13 21.42 8.26
N THR A 195 0.04 20.92 8.65
CA THR A 195 1.17 21.66 9.20
C THR A 195 2.13 22.03 8.06
N PRO A 196 2.63 23.27 8.01
CA PRO A 196 3.65 23.65 7.03
C PRO A 196 4.89 22.75 7.07
N SER A 197 5.46 22.49 5.90
CA SER A 197 6.71 21.75 5.76
C SER A 197 7.92 22.68 5.89
N ASN A 198 8.90 22.28 6.69
CA ASN A 198 10.16 23.02 6.87
C ASN A 198 11.27 22.55 5.91
N GLY A 199 10.95 21.66 4.97
CA GLY A 199 11.93 21.08 4.06
C GLY A 199 12.85 20.05 4.74
N TRP A 200 13.91 19.67 4.02
CA TRP A 200 14.88 18.70 4.51
C TRP A 200 15.82 19.33 5.54
N ARG A 201 16.03 18.63 6.66
CA ARG A 201 17.08 18.93 7.64
C ARG A 201 18.18 17.89 7.54
N PHE A 202 19.31 18.26 6.94
CA PHE A 202 20.50 17.42 6.88
C PHE A 202 21.23 17.51 8.22
N LEU A 203 21.31 16.39 8.96
CA LEU A 203 21.86 16.38 10.33
C LEU A 203 23.39 16.48 10.38
N ARG A 204 24.06 15.98 9.34
CA ARG A 204 25.51 16.02 9.15
C ARG A 204 25.81 15.86 7.66
N GLY A 205 26.95 16.40 7.22
CA GLY A 205 27.47 16.23 5.87
C GLY A 205 28.94 16.65 5.86
N GLY A 206 29.82 15.72 5.51
CA GLY A 206 31.21 15.97 5.16
C GLY A 206 31.38 15.87 3.64
N LYS A 207 32.47 16.45 3.12
CA LYS A 207 32.83 16.43 1.69
C LYS A 207 32.69 15.04 1.05
#